data_AF-A0A6I3M317-F1
#
_entry.id   AF-A0A6I3M317-F1
#
_cell.length_a   1.000
_cell.length_b   1.000
_cell.length_c   1.000
_cell.angle_alpha   90.00
_cell.angle_beta   90.00
_cell.angle_gamma   90.00
#
_symmetry.space_group_name_H-M   'P 1'
#
loop_
_entity.id
_entity.type
_entity.pdbx_description
1 polymer ?
#
loop_
_entity_poly.entity_id
_entity_poly.type
_entity_poly.pdbx_seq_one_letter_code
_entity_poly.pdbx_strand_id
1 'polypeptide(L)'
;MRIQIILSIIFSGLLIQCKESTKKSAQKKELLSATNNYNFVGDASFKFQYFSDSSYVFTIIDNDANHEKLEKFNDFCYSKNDTVYFSQTRFRYNGSDKAVIKNNFIEFIGGDFPLKIEITKNLLQTKNNLDFQNYNNYTFFIFEPKFHERYFHDKTKTLKPADLNQKELTELDQILRKCFSDNASKLEKFDKYINQCIIVINEKQEKEILINSYCKDSFHKNDYKYSLIDMSDGGNCNISLKINLTKHNYSDLNISGSA
;
A
#
# COMPACT_ATOMS: atom_id res chain seq x y z
N MET A 1 -87.73 7.19 -33.94
CA MET A 1 -86.50 6.66 -33.32
C MET A 1 -85.34 6.84 -34.30
N ARG A 2 -84.51 7.87 -34.09
CA ARG A 2 -83.28 8.11 -34.86
C ARG A 2 -82.22 8.51 -33.86
N ILE A 3 -81.27 7.60 -33.63
CA ILE A 3 -80.09 7.83 -32.79
C ILE A 3 -79.02 8.42 -33.70
N GLN A 4 -78.61 9.67 -33.42
CA GLN A 4 -77.44 10.28 -34.04
C GLN A 4 -76.21 9.94 -33.21
N ILE A 5 -75.20 9.43 -33.91
CA ILE A 5 -73.85 9.17 -33.45
C ILE A 5 -73.11 10.51 -33.41
N ILE A 6 -72.53 10.88 -32.26
CA ILE A 6 -71.42 11.83 -32.19
C ILE A 6 -70.37 11.25 -31.23
N LEU A 7 -69.29 10.73 -31.85
CA LEU A 7 -68.03 10.38 -31.21
C LEU A 7 -67.21 11.66 -31.06
N SER A 8 -66.97 12.10 -29.83
CA SER A 8 -65.98 13.14 -29.51
C SER A 8 -64.86 12.52 -28.69
N ILE A 9 -63.77 12.20 -29.37
CA ILE A 9 -62.50 11.76 -28.78
C ILE A 9 -61.73 13.03 -28.39
N ILE A 10 -61.59 13.28 -27.08
CA ILE A 10 -60.69 14.31 -26.56
C ILE A 10 -59.35 13.62 -26.25
N PHE A 11 -58.42 13.70 -27.20
CA PHE A 11 -57.01 13.42 -26.96
C PHE A 11 -56.39 14.63 -26.25
N SER A 12 -56.27 14.55 -24.93
CA SER A 12 -55.50 15.53 -24.16
C SER A 12 -54.02 15.12 -24.22
N GLY A 13 -53.29 15.75 -25.13
CA GLY A 13 -51.84 15.61 -25.26
C GLY A 13 -51.14 16.25 -24.07
N LEU A 14 -50.73 15.44 -23.10
CA LEU A 14 -49.73 15.83 -22.11
C LEU A 14 -48.36 15.87 -22.80
N LEU A 15 -48.02 17.04 -23.35
CA LEU A 15 -46.65 17.39 -23.70
C LEU A 15 -45.85 17.52 -22.40
N ILE A 16 -45.28 16.41 -21.93
CA ILE A 16 -44.19 16.44 -20.96
C ILE A 16 -42.98 17.01 -21.70
N GLN A 17 -42.82 18.33 -21.65
CA GLN A 17 -41.54 18.96 -21.92
C GLN A 17 -40.53 18.42 -20.89
N CYS A 18 -39.73 17.44 -21.30
CA CYS A 18 -38.46 17.16 -20.66
C CYS A 18 -37.60 18.41 -20.78
N LYS A 19 -37.65 19.27 -19.77
CA LYS A 19 -36.54 20.18 -19.48
C LYS A 19 -35.35 19.27 -19.21
N GLU A 20 -34.43 19.18 -20.16
CA GLU A 20 -33.06 18.80 -19.87
C GLU A 20 -32.54 19.79 -18.84
N SER A 21 -32.67 19.44 -17.57
CA SER A 21 -31.80 20.02 -16.56
C SER A 21 -30.41 19.55 -16.95
N THR A 22 -29.60 20.44 -17.52
CA THR A 22 -28.15 20.33 -17.45
C THR A 22 -27.81 20.24 -15.97
N LYS A 23 -27.80 19.02 -15.42
CA LYS A 23 -27.15 18.72 -14.15
C LYS A 23 -25.72 19.18 -14.38
N LYS A 24 -25.35 20.35 -13.82
CA LYS A 24 -23.95 20.62 -13.51
C LYS A 24 -23.51 19.39 -12.73
N SER A 25 -22.76 18.51 -13.40
CA SER A 25 -22.08 17.40 -12.75
C SER A 25 -21.37 18.01 -11.56
N ALA A 26 -21.82 17.69 -10.34
CA ALA A 26 -21.15 18.15 -9.14
C ALA A 26 -19.71 17.66 -9.29
N GLN A 27 -18.77 18.60 -9.40
CA GLN A 27 -17.37 18.26 -9.66
C GLN A 27 -16.91 17.31 -8.55
N LYS A 28 -16.65 16.05 -8.91
CA LYS A 28 -16.29 15.03 -7.93
C LYS A 28 -14.99 15.44 -7.23
N LYS A 29 -15.01 15.46 -5.90
CA LYS A 29 -13.87 15.89 -5.07
C LYS A 29 -12.93 14.70 -4.93
N GLU A 30 -11.66 14.89 -5.25
CA GLU A 30 -10.63 13.88 -4.97
C GLU A 30 -10.37 13.79 -3.46
N LEU A 31 -10.58 12.60 -2.90
CA LEU A 31 -10.44 12.29 -1.48
C LEU A 31 -9.08 11.71 -1.14
N LEU A 32 -8.50 10.91 -2.04
CA LEU A 32 -7.21 10.25 -1.85
C LEU A 32 -6.47 10.26 -3.18
N SER A 33 -5.20 10.64 -3.16
CA SER A 33 -4.28 10.51 -4.28
C SER A 33 -2.97 9.92 -3.80
N ALA A 34 -2.43 8.99 -4.59
CA ALA A 34 -1.14 8.41 -4.35
C ALA A 34 -0.41 8.20 -5.67
N THR A 35 0.91 8.34 -5.64
CA THR A 35 1.78 8.22 -6.79
C THR A 35 2.92 7.27 -6.48
N ASN A 36 3.41 6.63 -7.51
CA ASN A 36 4.67 5.94 -7.47
C ASN A 36 5.40 6.35 -8.75
N ASN A 37 6.51 7.07 -8.61
CA ASN A 37 7.35 7.51 -9.72
C ASN A 37 8.58 6.61 -9.87
N TYR A 38 8.47 5.36 -9.38
CA TYR A 38 9.56 4.40 -9.42
C TYR A 38 9.43 3.51 -10.66
N ASN A 39 10.58 3.33 -11.31
CA ASN A 39 10.81 2.56 -12.51
C ASN A 39 10.70 1.03 -12.28
N PHE A 40 9.55 0.56 -11.79
CA PHE A 40 9.33 -0.87 -11.50
C PHE A 40 9.34 -1.73 -12.78
N VAL A 41 8.93 -1.13 -13.91
CA VAL A 41 8.95 -1.70 -15.26
C VAL A 41 9.18 -0.54 -16.24
N GLY A 42 10.42 -0.28 -16.67
CA GLY A 42 10.73 0.91 -17.51
C GLY A 42 10.60 2.23 -16.73
N ASP A 43 10.60 3.38 -17.42
CA ASP A 43 10.34 4.69 -16.80
C ASP A 43 8.83 4.92 -16.55
N ALA A 44 8.19 3.91 -15.96
CA ALA A 44 6.76 3.91 -15.68
C ALA A 44 6.43 4.60 -14.36
N SER A 45 5.39 5.43 -14.36
CA SER A 45 4.80 6.04 -13.18
C SER A 45 3.35 5.63 -12.99
N PHE A 46 2.95 5.47 -11.74
CA PHE A 46 1.60 5.08 -11.33
C PHE A 46 0.93 6.21 -10.57
N LYS A 47 -0.37 6.38 -10.79
CA LYS A 47 -1.20 7.31 -10.04
C LYS A 47 -2.55 6.68 -9.71
N PHE A 48 -2.86 6.57 -8.43
CA PHE A 48 -4.18 6.20 -7.93
C PHE A 48 -4.92 7.43 -7.43
N GLN A 49 -6.18 7.60 -7.85
CA GLN A 49 -7.06 8.68 -7.39
C GLN A 49 -8.42 8.10 -7.02
N TYR A 50 -8.91 8.42 -5.82
CA TYR A 50 -10.24 8.05 -5.35
C TYR A 50 -11.08 9.29 -5.04
N PHE A 51 -12.34 9.29 -5.46
CA PHE A 51 -13.22 10.46 -5.50
C PHE A 51 -14.46 10.30 -4.62
N SER A 52 -15.10 11.45 -4.31
CA SER A 52 -16.27 11.54 -3.44
C SER A 52 -17.55 10.88 -3.98
N ASP A 53 -17.57 10.53 -5.26
CA ASP A 53 -18.66 9.81 -5.92
C ASP A 53 -18.43 8.29 -5.97
N SER A 54 -17.49 7.79 -5.15
CA SER A 54 -17.09 6.38 -5.08
C SER A 54 -16.35 5.86 -6.33
N SER A 55 -16.02 6.71 -7.30
CA SER A 55 -15.17 6.30 -8.43
C SER A 55 -13.69 6.34 -8.06
N TYR A 56 -12.89 5.51 -8.72
CA TYR A 56 -11.44 5.64 -8.75
C TYR A 56 -10.90 5.66 -10.18
N VAL A 57 -9.71 6.23 -10.32
CA VAL A 57 -8.91 6.18 -11.54
C VAL A 57 -7.50 5.73 -11.16
N PHE A 58 -7.02 4.68 -11.84
CA PHE A 58 -5.62 4.30 -11.79
C PHE A 58 -4.99 4.57 -13.15
N THR A 59 -3.94 5.38 -13.17
CA THR A 59 -3.21 5.76 -14.39
C THR A 59 -1.81 5.17 -14.34
N ILE A 60 -1.38 4.60 -15.46
CA ILE A 60 -0.01 4.19 -15.74
C ILE A 60 0.50 5.05 -16.88
N ILE A 61 1.67 5.64 -16.71
CA ILE A 61 2.38 6.38 -17.76
C ILE A 61 3.72 5.68 -17.91
N ASP A 62 3.92 4.98 -19.03
CA ASP A 62 5.16 4.32 -19.39
C ASP A 62 5.86 5.16 -20.46
N ASN A 63 7.10 5.55 -20.19
CA ASN A 63 7.92 6.33 -21.11
C ASN A 63 9.16 5.50 -21.48
N ASP A 64 9.46 5.45 -22.77
CA ASP A 64 10.76 5.03 -23.27
C ASP A 64 11.30 6.05 -24.28
N ALA A 65 12.52 5.84 -24.77
CA ALA A 65 13.20 6.79 -25.65
C ALA A 65 12.42 7.13 -26.94
N ASN A 66 11.47 6.28 -27.38
CA ASN A 66 10.73 6.44 -28.62
C ASN A 66 9.21 6.21 -28.49
N HIS A 67 8.69 5.98 -27.28
CA HIS A 67 7.31 5.60 -27.04
C HIS A 67 6.80 6.16 -25.70
N GLU A 68 5.61 6.74 -25.71
CA GLU A 68 4.85 7.05 -24.51
C GLU A 68 3.53 6.27 -24.56
N LYS A 69 3.26 5.49 -23.51
CA LYS A 69 2.00 4.76 -23.33
C LYS A 69 1.30 5.26 -22.07
N LEU A 70 0.05 5.68 -22.26
CA LEU A 70 -0.84 6.03 -21.15
C LEU A 70 -1.99 5.01 -21.07
N GLU A 71 -2.11 4.36 -19.91
CA GLU A 71 -3.17 3.39 -19.63
C GLU A 71 -3.98 3.84 -18.41
N LYS A 72 -5.31 3.73 -18.49
CA LYS A 72 -6.24 4.17 -17.44
C LYS A 72 -7.27 3.10 -17.11
N PHE A 73 -7.34 2.75 -15.84
CA PHE A 73 -8.38 1.91 -15.28
C PHE A 73 -9.34 2.76 -14.46
N ASN A 74 -10.63 2.63 -14.77
CA ASN A 74 -11.69 3.35 -14.07
C ASN A 74 -12.68 2.33 -13.55
N ASP A 75 -13.01 2.40 -12.27
CA ASP A 75 -14.06 1.57 -11.67
C ASP A 75 -14.56 2.24 -10.39
N PHE A 76 -15.39 1.53 -9.63
CA PHE A 76 -15.92 2.00 -8.36
C PHE A 76 -15.29 1.27 -7.18
N CYS A 77 -15.23 1.96 -6.04
CA CYS A 77 -14.81 1.43 -4.77
C CYS A 77 -15.51 2.17 -3.63
N TYR A 78 -15.43 1.65 -2.42
CA TYR A 78 -15.88 2.37 -1.23
C TYR A 78 -14.81 2.35 -0.16
N SER A 79 -14.78 3.38 0.68
CA SER A 79 -13.83 3.48 1.79
C SER A 79 -14.52 3.28 3.13
N LYS A 80 -13.87 2.56 4.04
CA LYS A 80 -14.24 2.49 5.45
C LYS A 80 -12.96 2.59 6.30
N ASN A 81 -12.90 3.60 7.16
CA ASN A 81 -11.70 3.93 7.93
C ASN A 81 -10.48 4.13 7.01
N ASP A 82 -9.43 3.34 7.26
CA ASP A 82 -8.15 3.29 6.57
C ASP A 82 -8.13 2.31 5.38
N THR A 83 -9.28 1.80 4.95
CA THR A 83 -9.33 0.80 3.88
C THR A 83 -10.27 1.22 2.75
N VAL A 84 -9.78 1.14 1.51
CA VAL A 84 -10.56 1.22 0.27
C VAL A 84 -10.83 -0.20 -0.22
N TYR A 85 -12.08 -0.50 -0.53
CA TYR A 85 -12.52 -1.83 -0.98
C TYR A 85 -12.96 -1.77 -2.44
N PHE A 86 -12.41 -2.66 -3.26
CA PHE A 86 -12.73 -2.79 -4.68
C PHE A 86 -13.83 -3.84 -4.85
N SER A 87 -15.08 -3.45 -4.63
CA SER A 87 -16.21 -4.37 -4.76
C SER A 87 -16.51 -4.68 -6.24
N GLN A 88 -17.07 -5.86 -6.48
CA GLN A 88 -17.55 -6.37 -7.77
C GLN A 88 -16.47 -6.85 -8.75
N THR A 89 -15.30 -6.22 -8.84
CA THR A 89 -14.37 -6.49 -9.96
C THR A 89 -12.90 -6.68 -9.59
N ARG A 90 -12.55 -6.66 -8.29
CA ARG A 90 -11.16 -6.55 -7.80
C ARG A 90 -10.48 -5.29 -8.39
N PHE A 91 -9.31 -4.91 -7.90
CA PHE A 91 -8.57 -3.78 -8.46
C PHE A 91 -8.06 -4.15 -9.86
N ARG A 92 -8.37 -3.32 -10.86
CA ARG A 92 -8.14 -3.70 -12.27
C ARG A 92 -6.68 -3.93 -12.65
N TYR A 93 -5.74 -3.30 -11.97
CA TYR A 93 -4.33 -3.37 -12.33
C TYR A 93 -3.63 -4.62 -11.78
N ASN A 94 -3.71 -4.88 -10.47
CA ASN A 94 -3.04 -6.00 -9.84
C ASN A 94 -4.00 -7.04 -9.22
N GLY A 95 -5.31 -6.91 -9.41
CA GLY A 95 -6.29 -7.83 -8.83
C GLY A 95 -6.51 -7.71 -7.32
N SER A 96 -6.04 -6.68 -6.63
CA SER A 96 -6.27 -6.57 -5.18
C SER A 96 -7.73 -6.43 -4.76
N ASP A 97 -8.11 -7.04 -3.64
CA ASP A 97 -9.47 -6.95 -3.08
C ASP A 97 -9.70 -5.61 -2.38
N LYS A 98 -8.64 -5.05 -1.82
CA LYS A 98 -8.66 -3.82 -1.04
C LYS A 98 -7.30 -3.10 -1.09
N ALA A 99 -7.30 -1.84 -0.71
CA ALA A 99 -6.14 -0.99 -0.54
C ALA A 99 -6.16 -0.41 0.89
N VAL A 100 -5.10 -0.65 1.66
CA VAL A 100 -4.96 -0.21 3.04
C VAL A 100 -4.07 1.04 3.09
N ILE A 101 -4.58 2.09 3.71
CA ILE A 101 -3.95 3.40 3.87
C ILE A 101 -3.20 3.41 5.20
N LYS A 102 -1.88 3.43 5.16
CA LYS A 102 -1.04 3.31 6.35
C LYS A 102 0.31 4.00 6.14
N ASN A 103 0.76 4.77 7.13
CA ASN A 103 2.13 5.30 7.19
C ASN A 103 2.56 6.07 5.92
N ASN A 104 1.71 6.95 5.39
CA ASN A 104 1.91 7.68 4.12
C ASN A 104 1.92 6.82 2.85
N PHE A 105 1.53 5.56 2.91
CA PHE A 105 1.41 4.67 1.76
C PHE A 105 0.01 4.07 1.63
N ILE A 106 -0.31 3.65 0.41
CA ILE A 106 -1.39 2.73 0.12
C ILE A 106 -0.76 1.40 -0.27
N GLU A 107 -1.14 0.33 0.41
CA GLU A 107 -0.75 -1.05 0.09
C GLU A 107 -1.97 -1.83 -0.41
N PHE A 108 -1.86 -2.40 -1.61
CA PHE A 108 -2.93 -3.13 -2.28
C PHE A 108 -2.84 -4.62 -1.95
N ILE A 109 -3.85 -5.13 -1.24
CA ILE A 109 -3.85 -6.44 -0.58
C ILE A 109 -4.72 -7.44 -1.34
N GLY A 110 -4.29 -8.70 -1.39
CA GLY A 110 -4.98 -9.77 -2.15
C GLY A 110 -4.71 -9.72 -3.65
N GLY A 111 -3.64 -9.03 -4.05
CA GLY A 111 -3.25 -8.86 -5.44
C GLY A 111 -2.57 -10.10 -6.03
N ASP A 112 -2.37 -10.06 -7.34
CA ASP A 112 -1.58 -11.02 -8.10
C ASP A 112 -0.08 -10.75 -7.91
N PHE A 113 0.30 -9.49 -7.70
CA PHE A 113 1.63 -9.02 -7.29
C PHE A 113 1.55 -7.91 -6.23
N PRO A 114 2.57 -7.74 -5.36
CA PRO A 114 2.60 -6.67 -4.37
C PRO A 114 2.56 -5.30 -5.05
N LEU A 115 1.76 -4.39 -4.53
CA LEU A 115 1.72 -3.01 -4.99
C LEU A 115 1.59 -2.08 -3.80
N LYS A 116 2.56 -1.16 -3.71
CA LYS A 116 2.61 -0.10 -2.71
C LYS A 116 2.91 1.22 -3.40
N ILE A 117 2.18 2.26 -3.04
CA ILE A 117 2.31 3.61 -3.64
C ILE A 117 2.24 4.68 -2.55
N GLU A 118 2.95 5.79 -2.75
CA GLU A 118 3.10 6.84 -1.75
C GLU A 118 1.96 7.85 -1.86
N ILE A 119 1.36 8.20 -0.72
CA ILE A 119 0.23 9.11 -0.63
C ILE A 119 0.72 10.54 -0.84
N THR A 120 0.11 11.24 -1.80
CA THR A 120 0.33 12.67 -2.02
C THR A 120 -0.77 13.53 -1.41
N LYS A 121 -1.95 12.93 -1.18
CA LYS A 121 -3.09 13.60 -0.56
C LYS A 121 -4.03 12.58 0.07
N ASN A 122 -4.46 12.83 1.30
CA ASN A 122 -5.44 12.01 1.99
C ASN A 122 -6.41 12.88 2.80
N LEU A 123 -7.70 12.82 2.45
CA LEU A 123 -8.80 13.47 3.17
C LEU A 123 -9.69 12.46 3.92
N LEU A 124 -9.31 11.18 3.93
CA LEU A 124 -10.01 10.12 4.64
C LEU A 124 -9.54 10.03 6.09
N GLN A 125 -10.40 9.52 6.97
CA GLN A 125 -10.04 9.30 8.37
C GLN A 125 -9.19 8.03 8.51
N THR A 126 -7.90 8.19 8.80
CA THR A 126 -6.94 7.08 9.00
C THR A 126 -6.54 6.95 10.46
N LYS A 127 -6.46 5.72 10.96
CA LYS A 127 -6.06 5.44 12.36
C LYS A 127 -4.55 5.28 12.53
N ASN A 128 -3.89 4.65 11.56
CA ASN A 128 -2.48 4.31 11.64
C ASN A 128 -1.63 5.36 10.92
N ASN A 129 -1.13 6.32 11.71
CA ASN A 129 -0.16 7.31 11.23
C ASN A 129 1.02 7.36 12.21
N LEU A 130 2.09 6.64 11.90
CA LEU A 130 3.36 6.76 12.61
C LEU A 130 4.06 8.06 12.22
N ASP A 131 4.68 8.71 13.20
CA ASP A 131 5.60 9.82 12.95
C ASP A 131 6.99 9.28 12.63
N PHE A 132 7.47 9.58 11.42
CA PHE A 132 8.75 9.14 10.88
C PHE A 132 9.84 10.21 10.90
N GLN A 133 9.62 11.38 11.50
CA GLN A 133 10.62 12.46 11.51
C GLN A 133 12.01 11.98 11.97
N ASN A 134 12.05 11.07 12.95
CA ASN A 134 13.28 10.48 13.49
C ASN A 134 13.56 9.03 13.02
N TYR A 135 12.74 8.50 12.10
CA TYR A 135 12.77 7.09 11.66
C TYR A 135 12.77 6.97 10.13
N ASN A 136 13.37 7.93 9.44
CA ASN A 136 13.34 8.03 7.97
C ASN A 136 14.02 6.87 7.21
N ASN A 137 14.81 6.06 7.91
CA ASN A 137 15.44 4.86 7.36
C ASN A 137 14.56 3.61 7.49
N TYR A 138 13.39 3.70 8.12
CA TYR A 138 12.44 2.59 8.21
C TYR A 138 11.42 2.63 7.08
N THR A 139 11.01 1.44 6.65
CA THR A 139 9.82 1.23 5.84
C THR A 139 9.11 -0.03 6.32
N PHE A 140 7.79 -0.03 6.20
CA PHE A 140 6.95 -1.11 6.67
C PHE A 140 6.15 -1.71 5.53
N PHE A 141 5.97 -3.02 5.56
CA PHE A 141 5.14 -3.76 4.61
C PHE A 141 4.09 -4.55 5.39
N ILE A 142 2.86 -4.56 4.86
CA ILE A 142 1.78 -5.39 5.39
C ILE A 142 2.10 -6.85 5.08
N PHE A 143 2.02 -7.68 6.11
CA PHE A 143 2.21 -9.12 5.94
C PHE A 143 1.09 -9.74 5.11
N GLU A 144 1.47 -10.26 3.95
CA GLU A 144 0.65 -11.14 3.10
C GLU A 144 1.34 -12.50 2.96
N PRO A 145 0.74 -13.61 3.44
CA PRO A 145 1.35 -14.94 3.35
C PRO A 145 1.87 -15.30 1.96
N LYS A 146 1.07 -14.99 0.92
CA LYS A 146 1.38 -15.24 -0.50
C LYS A 146 2.72 -14.65 -0.94
N PHE A 147 3.09 -13.48 -0.43
CA PHE A 147 4.30 -12.76 -0.87
C PHE A 147 5.46 -12.87 0.11
N HIS A 148 5.19 -13.35 1.34
CA HIS A 148 6.19 -13.41 2.39
C HIS A 148 6.60 -14.82 2.82
N GLU A 149 6.17 -15.86 2.09
CA GLU A 149 6.53 -17.25 2.35
C GLU A 149 8.04 -17.48 2.43
N ARG A 150 8.82 -16.87 1.54
CA ARG A 150 10.29 -16.97 1.56
C ARG A 150 10.95 -16.50 2.86
N TYR A 151 10.28 -15.63 3.63
CA TYR A 151 10.84 -15.02 4.83
C TYR A 151 10.40 -15.70 6.12
N PHE A 152 9.22 -16.31 6.12
CA PHE A 152 8.64 -16.97 7.30
C PHE A 152 8.48 -18.49 7.12
N HIS A 153 8.75 -19.02 5.94
CA HIS A 153 8.58 -20.42 5.55
C HIS A 153 7.20 -20.96 5.95
N ASP A 154 7.16 -22.17 6.50
CA ASP A 154 5.93 -22.87 6.91
C ASP A 154 5.10 -22.13 7.95
N LYS A 155 5.69 -21.16 8.67
CA LYS A 155 5.00 -20.38 9.70
C LYS A 155 3.98 -19.40 9.11
N THR A 156 4.08 -19.04 7.83
CA THR A 156 3.18 -18.04 7.21
C THR A 156 1.70 -18.31 7.39
N LYS A 157 1.30 -19.59 7.47
CA LYS A 157 -0.10 -20.02 7.60
C LYS A 157 -0.75 -19.64 8.92
N THR A 158 0.05 -19.41 9.97
CA THR A 158 -0.44 -19.14 11.32
C THR A 158 -0.17 -17.72 11.80
N LEU A 159 0.66 -16.99 11.07
CA LEU A 159 0.93 -15.57 11.31
C LEU A 159 -0.26 -14.71 10.90
N LYS A 160 -0.49 -13.65 11.69
CA LYS A 160 -1.49 -12.62 11.38
C LYS A 160 -0.78 -11.28 11.15
N PRO A 161 -1.23 -10.44 10.19
CA PRO A 161 -0.69 -9.10 10.03
C PRO A 161 -0.91 -8.27 11.29
N ALA A 162 0.03 -7.37 11.59
CA ALA A 162 -0.02 -6.50 12.74
C ALA A 162 0.45 -5.08 12.42
N ASP A 163 0.09 -4.15 13.31
CA ASP A 163 0.50 -2.75 13.24
C ASP A 163 1.33 -2.36 14.46
N LEU A 164 2.08 -1.27 14.31
CA LEU A 164 2.78 -0.59 15.40
C LEU A 164 2.04 0.68 15.76
N ASN A 165 2.04 1.00 17.05
CA ASN A 165 1.84 2.38 17.52
C ASN A 165 3.20 3.10 17.69
N GLN A 166 3.16 4.39 18.01
CA GLN A 166 4.38 5.21 18.11
C GLN A 166 5.34 4.73 19.21
N LYS A 167 4.84 4.24 20.34
CA LYS A 167 5.68 3.72 21.43
C LYS A 167 6.42 2.46 20.97
N GLU A 168 5.71 1.59 20.26
CA GLU A 168 6.27 0.36 19.69
C GLU A 168 7.32 0.65 18.60
N LEU A 169 7.14 1.71 17.79
CA LEU A 169 8.17 2.17 16.84
C LEU A 169 9.44 2.63 17.57
N THR A 170 9.30 3.42 18.64
CA THR A 170 10.45 3.85 19.45
C THR A 170 11.18 2.66 20.07
N GLU A 171 10.43 1.68 20.58
CA GLU A 171 11.01 0.48 21.18
C GLU A 171 11.72 -0.41 20.15
N LEU A 172 11.12 -0.59 18.98
CA LEU A 172 11.73 -1.25 17.82
C LEU A 172 13.10 -0.64 17.49
N ASP A 173 13.18 0.70 17.38
CA ASP A 173 14.43 1.40 17.08
C ASP A 173 15.48 1.22 18.18
N GLN A 174 15.06 1.27 19.46
CA GLN A 174 15.96 1.02 20.59
C GLN A 174 16.54 -0.41 20.57
N ILE A 175 15.71 -1.43 20.37
CA ILE A 175 16.16 -2.82 20.32
C ILE A 175 17.06 -3.05 19.10
N LEU A 176 16.71 -2.48 17.94
CA LEU A 176 17.52 -2.61 16.74
C LEU A 176 18.89 -1.94 16.94
N ARG A 177 18.96 -0.71 17.44
CA ARG A 177 20.23 -0.04 17.77
C ARG A 177 21.08 -0.84 18.75
N LYS A 178 20.45 -1.47 19.74
CA LYS A 178 21.14 -2.37 20.66
C LYS A 178 21.75 -3.56 19.93
N CYS A 179 21.03 -4.20 19.02
CA CYS A 179 21.56 -5.29 18.19
C CYS A 179 22.82 -4.85 17.41
N PHE A 180 22.78 -3.66 16.79
CA PHE A 180 23.94 -3.09 16.11
C PHE A 180 25.12 -2.82 17.04
N SER A 181 24.85 -2.28 18.24
CA SER A 181 25.89 -2.03 19.24
C SER A 181 26.52 -3.33 19.75
N ASP A 182 25.72 -4.37 20.01
CA ASP A 182 26.18 -5.67 20.49
C ASP A 182 27.07 -6.39 19.44
N ASN A 183 26.92 -6.03 18.16
CA ASN A 183 27.60 -6.66 17.02
C ASN A 183 28.48 -5.67 16.23
N ALA A 184 28.93 -4.59 16.86
CA ALA A 184 29.64 -3.49 16.20
C ALA A 184 30.95 -3.91 15.49
N SER A 185 31.56 -5.04 15.86
CA SER A 185 32.75 -5.58 15.19
C SER A 185 32.45 -6.25 13.85
N LYS A 186 31.18 -6.58 13.59
CA LYS A 186 30.73 -7.30 12.38
C LYS A 186 29.85 -6.45 11.47
N LEU A 187 29.37 -5.30 11.94
CA LEU A 187 28.37 -4.47 11.26
C LEU A 187 28.88 -3.06 11.01
N GLU A 188 28.37 -2.41 9.95
CA GLU A 188 28.55 -0.98 9.77
C GLU A 188 27.75 -0.19 10.83
N LYS A 189 28.00 1.12 10.90
CA LYS A 189 27.21 2.00 11.78
C LYS A 189 25.74 1.98 11.39
N PHE A 190 24.85 1.95 12.39
CA PHE A 190 23.39 1.85 12.19
C PHE A 190 22.81 2.89 11.22
N ASP A 191 23.32 4.12 11.24
CA ASP A 191 22.86 5.22 10.37
C ASP A 191 23.16 4.98 8.87
N LYS A 192 24.04 4.01 8.57
CA LYS A 192 24.31 3.55 7.21
C LYS A 192 23.26 2.60 6.67
N TYR A 193 22.31 2.13 7.47
CA TYR A 193 21.30 1.17 7.03
C TYR A 193 19.94 1.81 6.76
N ILE A 194 19.23 1.22 5.81
CA ILE A 194 17.78 1.25 5.66
C ILE A 194 17.19 -0.07 6.18
N ASN A 195 15.99 -0.01 6.75
CA ASN A 195 15.36 -1.13 7.44
C ASN A 195 13.98 -1.41 6.84
N GLN A 196 13.81 -2.59 6.24
CA GLN A 196 12.51 -3.10 5.78
C GLN A 196 11.91 -3.98 6.85
N CYS A 197 10.70 -3.64 7.30
CA CYS A 197 10.06 -4.28 8.43
C CYS A 197 8.72 -4.91 8.05
N ILE A 198 8.49 -6.14 8.49
CA ILE A 198 7.20 -6.85 8.37
C ILE A 198 6.77 -7.26 9.78
N ILE A 199 5.59 -6.79 10.21
CA ILE A 199 5.07 -7.01 11.56
C ILE A 199 3.97 -8.07 11.55
N VAL A 200 4.08 -9.03 12.45
CA VAL A 200 3.14 -10.15 12.59
C VAL A 200 2.79 -10.40 14.05
N ILE A 201 1.63 -11.00 14.29
CA ILE A 201 1.32 -11.72 15.52
C ILE A 201 1.55 -13.21 15.27
N ASN A 202 2.36 -13.84 16.12
CA ASN A 202 2.64 -15.28 16.04
C ASN A 202 1.58 -16.12 16.79
N GLU A 203 1.69 -17.45 16.71
CA GLU A 203 0.76 -18.39 17.38
C GLU A 203 0.66 -18.19 18.90
N LYS A 204 1.74 -17.72 19.52
CA LYS A 204 1.83 -17.44 20.96
C LYS A 204 1.25 -16.07 21.33
N GLN A 205 0.60 -15.38 20.39
CA GLN A 205 0.10 -14.00 20.56
C GLN A 205 1.21 -12.97 20.82
N GLU A 206 2.45 -13.28 20.43
CA GLU A 206 3.56 -12.35 20.55
C GLU A 206 3.65 -11.49 19.28
N LYS A 207 3.96 -10.20 19.45
CA LYS A 207 4.18 -9.28 18.34
C LYS A 207 5.63 -9.36 17.91
N GLU A 208 5.86 -9.90 16.71
CA GLU A 208 7.17 -10.09 16.11
C GLU A 208 7.34 -9.21 14.88
N ILE A 209 8.57 -8.77 14.67
CA ILE A 209 8.97 -7.93 13.55
C ILE A 209 10.15 -8.64 12.89
N LEU A 210 9.96 -9.04 11.63
CA LEU A 210 11.08 -9.40 10.78
C LEU A 210 11.68 -8.11 10.22
N ILE A 211 12.99 -7.97 10.33
CA ILE A 211 13.73 -6.81 9.85
C ILE A 211 14.81 -7.29 8.91
N ASN A 212 14.80 -6.77 7.69
CA ASN A 212 15.91 -6.87 6.77
C ASN A 212 16.56 -5.48 6.67
N SER A 213 17.84 -5.38 7.00
CA SER A 213 18.58 -4.13 6.97
C SER A 213 19.65 -4.17 5.90
N TYR A 214 19.70 -3.10 5.09
CA TYR A 214 20.60 -2.96 3.95
C TYR A 214 21.40 -1.68 4.06
N CYS A 215 22.67 -1.69 3.68
CA CYS A 215 23.44 -0.46 3.54
C CYS A 215 22.78 0.49 2.54
N LYS A 216 22.80 1.78 2.84
CA LYS A 216 22.38 2.86 1.94
C LYS A 216 23.36 2.91 0.78
N ASP A 217 22.90 2.54 -0.40
CA ASP A 217 23.63 2.70 -1.65
C ASP A 217 22.84 3.56 -2.65
N SER A 218 23.47 3.89 -3.78
CA SER A 218 22.82 4.62 -4.86
C SER A 218 21.77 3.80 -5.60
N PHE A 219 21.83 2.48 -5.52
CA PHE A 219 20.94 1.55 -6.23
C PHE A 219 19.58 1.43 -5.55
N HIS A 220 19.48 1.71 -4.25
CA HIS A 220 18.26 1.58 -3.46
C HIS A 220 17.75 2.91 -2.92
N LYS A 221 18.00 4.03 -3.63
CA LYS A 221 17.83 5.39 -3.08
C LYS A 221 16.43 5.65 -2.48
N ASN A 222 15.36 5.15 -3.11
CA ASN A 222 13.99 5.21 -2.54
C ASN A 222 13.18 3.93 -2.71
N ASP A 223 13.66 3.00 -3.53
CA ASP A 223 12.91 1.85 -4.05
C ASP A 223 12.59 0.85 -2.94
N TYR A 224 13.48 0.79 -1.94
CA TYR A 224 13.30 0.03 -0.72
C TYR A 224 11.97 0.35 -0.02
N LYS A 225 11.38 1.53 -0.22
CA LYS A 225 10.09 1.89 0.37
C LYS A 225 8.90 1.19 -0.29
N TYR A 226 9.05 0.82 -1.57
CA TYR A 226 7.98 0.37 -2.44
C TYR A 226 7.97 -1.15 -2.67
N SER A 227 9.14 -1.78 -2.66
CA SER A 227 9.28 -3.23 -2.82
C SER A 227 10.33 -3.79 -1.85
N LEU A 228 10.14 -5.04 -1.44
CA LEU A 228 11.16 -5.77 -0.68
C LEU A 228 12.41 -5.95 -1.55
N ILE A 229 13.58 -5.69 -0.98
CA ILE A 229 14.85 -5.91 -1.65
C ILE A 229 15.12 -7.42 -1.66
N ASP A 230 15.43 -7.96 -2.84
CA ASP A 230 15.90 -9.32 -2.97
C ASP A 230 17.35 -9.42 -2.47
N MET A 231 17.53 -10.10 -1.33
CA MET A 231 18.85 -10.32 -0.75
C MET A 231 19.81 -10.97 -1.75
N SER A 232 20.95 -10.31 -1.97
CA SER A 232 22.15 -10.86 -2.62
C SER A 232 23.29 -10.97 -1.60
N ASP A 233 24.38 -11.66 -1.96
CA ASP A 233 25.61 -11.65 -1.15
C ASP A 233 26.08 -10.19 -0.96
N GLY A 234 26.33 -9.82 0.29
CA GLY A 234 26.49 -8.43 0.69
C GLY A 234 27.22 -8.25 2.02
N GLY A 235 27.80 -9.32 2.56
CA GLY A 235 28.58 -9.26 3.79
C GLY A 235 27.84 -8.60 4.96
N ASN A 236 28.57 -7.74 5.67
CA ASN A 236 28.05 -6.93 6.77
C ASN A 236 26.94 -5.95 6.36
N CYS A 237 26.76 -5.67 5.07
CA CYS A 237 25.77 -4.73 4.55
C CYS A 237 24.39 -5.34 4.31
N ASN A 238 24.21 -6.64 4.53
CA ASN A 238 22.92 -7.32 4.36
C ASN A 238 22.64 -8.22 5.56
N ILE A 239 21.76 -7.76 6.44
CA ILE A 239 21.40 -8.48 7.66
C ILE A 239 19.90 -8.71 7.76
N SER A 240 19.52 -9.84 8.34
CA SER A 240 18.14 -10.12 8.73
C SER A 240 18.10 -10.49 10.21
N LEU A 241 17.08 -10.04 10.92
CA LEU A 241 16.85 -10.40 12.32
C LEU A 241 15.37 -10.38 12.66
N LYS A 242 15.03 -10.95 13.82
CA LYS A 242 13.70 -10.84 14.41
C LYS A 242 13.76 -10.02 15.68
N ILE A 243 12.79 -9.14 15.85
CA ILE A 243 12.54 -8.43 17.10
C ILE A 243 11.19 -8.88 17.64
N ASN A 244 11.13 -9.22 18.92
CA ASN A 244 9.90 -9.58 19.61
C ASN A 244 9.58 -8.48 20.63
N LEU A 245 8.57 -7.66 20.33
CA LEU A 245 8.16 -6.54 21.19
C LEU A 245 7.44 -7.01 22.46
N THR A 246 6.92 -8.24 22.48
CA THR A 246 6.32 -8.83 23.69
C THR A 246 7.40 -9.27 24.67
N LYS A 247 8.55 -9.72 24.17
CA LYS A 247 9.70 -10.18 24.97
C LYS A 247 10.79 -9.12 25.14
N HIS A 248 10.65 -7.97 24.48
CA HIS A 248 11.60 -6.86 24.53
C HIS A 248 13.03 -7.27 24.12
N ASN A 249 13.17 -8.15 23.12
CA ASN A 249 14.46 -8.67 22.69
C ASN A 249 14.55 -8.89 21.18
N TYR A 250 15.76 -9.18 20.69
CA TYR A 250 16.03 -9.61 19.33
C TYR A 250 16.58 -11.04 19.30
N SER A 251 16.39 -11.73 18.18
CA SER A 251 16.89 -13.08 17.92
C SER A 251 17.17 -13.28 16.43
N ASP A 252 17.71 -14.45 16.08
CA ASP A 252 17.90 -14.89 14.69
C ASP A 252 18.66 -13.89 13.81
N LEU A 253 19.66 -13.19 14.38
CA LEU A 253 20.54 -12.32 13.60
C LEU A 253 21.33 -13.17 12.61
N ASN A 254 21.13 -12.89 11.33
CA ASN A 254 21.87 -13.45 10.22
C ASN A 254 22.58 -12.31 9.49
N ILE A 255 23.87 -12.49 9.21
CA ILE A 255 24.71 -11.55 8.47
C ILE A 255 25.16 -12.28 7.22
N SER A 256 24.77 -11.78 6.04
CA SER A 256 25.10 -12.42 4.77
C SER A 256 26.62 -12.60 4.62
N GLY A 257 27.07 -13.70 4.03
CA GLY A 257 28.49 -13.99 3.83
C GLY A 257 29.30 -14.30 5.11
N SER A 258 28.69 -14.25 6.30
CA SER A 258 29.31 -14.73 7.55
C SER A 258 28.92 -16.19 7.77
N ALA A 259 29.66 -17.11 7.13
CA ALA A 259 29.65 -18.54 7.45
C ALA A 259 30.56 -18.84 8.64
#